data_AF-A0A444UKY0-F1
#
_entry.id   AF-A0A444UKY0-F1
#
_cell.length_a   1.000
_cell.length_b   1.000
_cell.length_c   1.000
_cell.angle_alpha   90.00
_cell.angle_beta   90.00
_cell.angle_gamma   90.00
#
_symmetry.space_group_name_H-M   'P 1'
#
loop_
_entity.id
_entity.type
_entity.pdbx_description
1 polymer ?
#
loop_
_entity_poly.entity_id
_entity_poly.type
_entity_poly.pdbx_seq_one_letter_code
_entity_poly.pdbx_strand_id
1 'polypeptide(L)'
;MVVGLLRYAHVIEKHQNCVLNTAALSTGWICAAGLIVVGNFQVDNVKVLHYVGAGVAFPTSMLFACLQSVLTYRLAKTGCEYGVGHLRCSLTLLAFITLVLSGVFFVQESFELQHAAAICEWIFSFIILVFYGTFVFEFQGVSSETLLVLFRGGCKGEGESRNNSSESSNLRASECCRD
;
A
#
# COMPACT_ATOMS: atom_id res chain seq x y z
N MET A 1 4.40 -4.28 0.96
CA MET A 1 4.81 -4.05 -0.44
C MET A 1 3.74 -4.46 -1.47
N VAL A 2 3.34 -5.73 -1.56
CA VAL A 2 2.34 -6.21 -2.55
C VAL A 2 0.99 -5.50 -2.40
N VAL A 3 0.52 -5.33 -1.16
CA VAL A 3 -0.69 -4.57 -0.81
C VAL A 3 -0.69 -3.15 -1.36
N GLY A 4 0.43 -2.43 -1.23
CA GLY A 4 0.58 -1.06 -1.70
C GLY A 4 0.56 -0.97 -3.23
N LEU A 5 1.18 -1.94 -3.92
CA LEU A 5 1.16 -2.05 -5.38
C LEU A 5 -0.23 -2.38 -5.92
N LEU A 6 -0.93 -3.33 -5.29
CA LEU A 6 -2.28 -3.72 -5.70
C LEU A 6 -3.27 -2.58 -5.48
N ARG A 7 -3.16 -1.85 -4.37
CA ARG A 7 -3.98 -0.65 -4.14
C ARG A 7 -3.61 0.49 -5.08
N TYR A 8 -2.33 0.63 -5.40
CA TYR A 8 -1.85 1.60 -6.39
C TYR A 8 -2.45 1.35 -7.76
N ALA A 9 -2.47 0.09 -8.23
CA ALA A 9 -3.11 -0.31 -9.47
C ALA A 9 -4.62 -0.04 -9.44
N HIS A 10 -5.31 -0.40 -8.34
CA HIS A 10 -6.76 -0.21 -8.19
C HIS A 10 -7.20 1.26 -8.16
N VAL A 11 -6.37 2.16 -7.61
CA VAL A 11 -6.64 3.60 -7.55
C VAL A 11 -6.38 4.29 -8.88
N ILE A 12 -5.33 3.91 -9.61
CA ILE A 12 -5.02 4.44 -10.96
C ILE A 12 -6.14 4.16 -11.95
N GLU A 13 -6.78 2.99 -11.85
CA GLU A 13 -7.86 2.59 -12.74
C GLU A 13 -9.15 3.40 -12.51
N LYS A 14 -9.33 3.99 -11.31
CA LYS A 14 -10.62 4.55 -10.85
C LYS A 14 -10.61 6.07 -10.63
N HIS A 15 -9.48 6.69 -10.30
CA HIS A 15 -9.40 8.15 -10.06
C HIS A 15 -8.03 8.74 -10.43
N GLN A 16 -8.05 9.85 -11.18
CA GLN A 16 -6.93 10.72 -11.60
C GLN A 16 -6.15 11.41 -10.45
N ASN A 17 -5.92 10.76 -9.30
CA ASN A 17 -5.15 11.33 -8.18
C ASN A 17 -3.80 10.64 -8.03
N CYS A 18 -2.90 10.89 -8.99
CA CYS A 18 -1.56 10.29 -9.07
C CYS A 18 -0.70 10.56 -7.83
N VAL A 19 -0.85 11.75 -7.22
CA VAL A 19 0.02 12.19 -6.10
C VAL A 19 -0.27 11.44 -4.80
N LEU A 20 -1.54 11.34 -4.39
CA LEU A 20 -1.92 10.67 -3.13
C LEU A 20 -1.57 9.18 -3.16
N ASN A 21 -1.71 8.58 -4.34
CA ASN A 21 -1.42 7.17 -4.58
C ASN A 21 0.10 6.89 -4.57
N THR A 22 0.87 7.75 -5.24
CA THR A 22 2.34 7.67 -5.26
C THR A 22 2.92 7.94 -3.87
N ALA A 23 2.36 8.88 -3.11
CA ALA A 23 2.75 9.16 -1.73
C ALA A 23 2.46 7.97 -0.80
N ALA A 24 1.31 7.31 -0.94
CA ALA A 24 0.99 6.11 -0.17
C ALA A 24 1.93 4.93 -0.51
N LEU A 25 2.32 4.79 -1.77
CA LEU A 25 3.30 3.78 -2.17
C LEU A 25 4.68 4.09 -1.58
N SER A 26 5.20 5.29 -1.79
CA SER A 26 6.54 5.67 -1.32
C SER A 26 6.66 5.58 0.20
N THR A 27 5.66 6.05 0.94
CA THR A 27 5.61 5.93 2.41
C THR A 27 5.58 4.47 2.87
N GLY A 28 4.88 3.58 2.15
CA GLY A 28 4.88 2.15 2.43
C GLY A 28 6.24 1.47 2.24
N TRP A 29 7.02 1.89 1.23
CA TRP A 29 8.39 1.38 1.01
C TRP A 29 9.36 1.89 2.07
N ILE A 30 9.28 3.19 2.40
CA ILE A 30 10.12 3.79 3.45
C ILE A 30 9.79 3.18 4.81
N CYS A 31 8.51 2.95 5.10
CA CYS A 31 8.04 2.22 6.29
C CYS A 31 8.65 0.82 6.37
N ALA A 32 8.65 0.06 5.27
CA ALA A 32 9.23 -1.28 5.24
C ALA A 32 10.74 -1.26 5.52
N ALA A 33 11.47 -0.31 4.92
CA ALA A 33 12.90 -0.15 5.19
C ALA A 33 13.16 0.18 6.67
N GLY A 34 12.40 1.10 7.26
CA GLY A 34 12.50 1.43 8.68
C GLY A 34 12.20 0.24 9.60
N LEU A 35 11.13 -0.52 9.33
CA LEU A 35 10.77 -1.71 10.12
C LEU A 35 11.83 -2.82 10.03
N ILE A 36 12.47 -3.00 8.88
CA ILE A 36 13.60 -3.93 8.74
C ILE A 36 14.74 -3.51 9.67
N VAL A 37 15.10 -2.22 9.68
CA VAL A 37 16.16 -1.71 10.56
C VAL A 37 15.81 -1.92 12.03
N VAL A 38 14.62 -1.49 12.48
CA VAL A 38 14.17 -1.65 13.88
C VAL A 38 14.11 -3.12 14.31
N GLY A 39 13.64 -4.00 13.43
CA GLY A 39 13.49 -5.43 13.72
C GLY A 39 14.80 -6.20 13.77
N ASN A 40 15.80 -5.80 12.98
CA ASN A 40 17.11 -6.46 12.94
C ASN A 40 18.10 -5.88 13.95
N PHE A 41 18.01 -4.58 14.22
CA PHE A 41 18.91 -3.87 15.13
C PHE A 41 18.14 -3.49 16.38
N GLN A 42 18.13 -4.38 17.37
CA GLN A 42 17.54 -4.11 18.68
C GLN A 42 18.32 -3.02 19.44
N VAL A 43 17.60 -2.26 20.28
CA VAL A 43 18.16 -1.17 21.07
C VAL A 43 19.31 -1.64 21.99
N ASP A 44 19.31 -2.90 22.41
CA ASP A 44 20.35 -3.43 23.31
C ASP A 44 21.69 -3.67 22.60
N ASN A 45 21.67 -3.88 21.27
CA ASN A 45 22.86 -4.25 20.50
C ASN A 45 23.41 -3.08 19.67
N VAL A 46 22.54 -2.33 18.98
CA VAL A 46 22.95 -1.26 18.04
C VAL A 46 22.01 -0.04 18.14
N LYS A 47 22.10 0.67 19.27
CA LYS A 47 21.24 1.81 19.64
C LYS A 47 21.05 2.85 18.55
N VAL A 48 22.15 3.32 17.94
CA VAL A 48 22.10 4.38 16.93
C VAL A 48 21.26 3.94 15.73
N LEU A 49 21.49 2.72 15.25
CA LEU A 49 20.80 2.22 14.08
C LEU A 49 19.33 1.90 14.38
N HIS A 50 19.04 1.40 15.59
CA HIS A 50 17.68 1.20 16.08
C HIS A 50 16.88 2.52 16.07
N TYR A 51 17.42 3.59 16.66
CA TYR A 51 16.74 4.88 16.73
C TYR A 51 16.57 5.55 15.36
N VAL A 52 17.55 5.40 14.46
CA VAL A 52 17.40 5.84 13.06
C VAL A 52 16.28 5.06 12.37
N GLY A 53 16.26 3.74 12.56
CA GLY A 53 15.18 2.89 12.07
C GLY A 53 13.82 3.32 12.60
N ALA A 54 13.69 3.56 13.90
CA ALA A 54 12.45 3.95 14.57
C ALA A 54 11.97 5.34 14.10
N GLY A 55 12.90 6.29 14.00
CA GLY A 55 12.64 7.64 13.49
C GLY A 55 12.17 7.65 12.04
N VAL A 56 12.51 6.65 11.24
CA VAL A 56 11.97 6.48 9.88
C VAL A 56 10.67 5.70 9.91
N ALA A 57 10.63 4.56 10.61
CA ALA A 57 9.53 3.60 10.59
C ALA A 57 8.23 4.19 11.14
N PHE A 58 8.29 4.84 12.31
CA PHE A 58 7.10 5.27 13.03
C PHE A 58 6.32 6.40 12.32
N PRO A 59 6.94 7.53 11.94
CA PRO A 59 6.21 8.59 11.25
C PRO A 59 5.74 8.16 9.85
N THR A 60 6.51 7.33 9.14
CA THR A 60 6.08 6.84 7.82
C THR A 60 4.97 5.81 7.90
N SER A 61 4.97 4.94 8.92
CA SER A 61 3.83 4.06 9.24
C SER A 61 2.57 4.86 9.56
N MET A 62 2.71 5.94 10.34
CA MET A 62 1.59 6.82 10.68
C MET A 62 1.01 7.47 9.43
N LEU A 63 1.87 8.07 8.62
CA LEU A 63 1.46 8.74 7.38
C LEU A 63 0.79 7.76 6.42
N PHE A 64 1.36 6.56 6.26
CA PHE A 64 0.76 5.49 5.49
C PHE A 64 -0.63 5.13 6.03
N ALA A 65 -0.78 4.87 7.33
CA ALA A 65 -2.06 4.52 7.93
C ALA A 65 -3.12 5.61 7.71
N CYS A 66 -2.77 6.88 7.91
CA CYS A 66 -3.66 8.02 7.64
C CYS A 66 -4.11 8.08 6.18
N LEU A 67 -3.16 8.03 5.24
CA LEU A 67 -3.46 8.06 3.80
C LEU A 67 -4.36 6.89 3.39
N GLN A 68 -4.05 5.69 3.88
CA GLN A 68 -4.80 4.49 3.56
C GLN A 68 -6.20 4.48 4.18
N SER A 69 -6.39 5.04 5.38
CA SER A 69 -7.70 5.23 5.99
C SER A 69 -8.57 6.18 5.17
N VAL A 70 -8.04 7.35 4.78
CA VAL A 70 -8.75 8.32 3.93
C VAL A 70 -9.12 7.72 2.57
N LEU A 71 -8.17 7.01 1.93
CA LEU A 71 -8.43 6.32 0.66
C LEU A 71 -9.53 5.27 0.79
N THR A 72 -9.57 4.51 1.90
CA THR A 72 -10.61 3.50 2.14
C THR A 72 -12.01 4.11 2.12
N TYR A 73 -12.22 5.22 2.83
CA TYR A 73 -13.52 5.91 2.82
C TYR A 73 -13.86 6.50 1.46
N ARG A 74 -12.88 7.05 0.74
CA ARG A 74 -13.13 7.61 -0.60
C ARG A 74 -13.51 6.55 -1.63
N LEU A 75 -13.04 5.31 -1.46
CA LEU A 75 -13.32 4.22 -2.40
C LEU A 75 -14.55 3.38 -2.00
N ALA A 76 -14.99 3.43 -0.74
CA ALA A 76 -16.11 2.65 -0.23
C ALA A 76 -17.42 2.98 -0.94
N LYS A 77 -18.07 1.96 -1.51
CA LYS A 77 -19.40 2.05 -2.14
C LYS A 77 -20.44 1.18 -1.44
N THR A 78 -20.01 0.24 -0.61
CA THR A 78 -20.85 -0.74 0.09
C THR A 78 -20.69 -0.63 1.61
N GLY A 79 -21.71 -1.02 2.37
CA GLY A 79 -21.68 -0.96 3.85
C GLY A 79 -20.53 -1.78 4.47
N CYS A 80 -20.14 -2.89 3.85
CA CYS A 80 -19.00 -3.70 4.29
C CYS A 80 -17.66 -2.95 4.13
N GLU A 81 -17.46 -2.24 3.01
CA GLU A 81 -16.27 -1.40 2.79
C GLU A 81 -16.21 -0.21 3.76
N TYR A 82 -17.36 0.38 4.12
CA TYR A 82 -17.43 1.37 5.18
C TYR A 82 -17.03 0.79 6.54
N GLY A 83 -17.42 -0.46 6.84
CA GLY A 83 -16.97 -1.17 8.04
C GLY A 83 -15.44 -1.30 8.12
N VAL A 84 -14.79 -1.65 7.00
CA VAL A 84 -13.31 -1.67 6.90
C VAL A 84 -12.73 -0.27 7.07
N GLY A 85 -13.38 0.76 6.52
CA GLY A 85 -13.02 2.17 6.73
C GLY A 85 -13.04 2.56 8.20
N HIS A 86 -14.11 2.22 8.94
CA HIS A 86 -14.22 2.47 10.37
C HIS A 86 -13.13 1.77 11.15
N LEU A 87 -12.91 0.47 10.89
CA LEU A 87 -11.83 -0.29 11.51
C LEU A 87 -10.46 0.37 11.29
N ARG A 88 -10.14 0.76 10.05
CA ARG A 88 -8.87 1.41 9.72
C ARG A 88 -8.71 2.76 10.40
N CYS A 89 -9.75 3.60 10.43
CA CYS A 89 -9.71 4.86 11.17
C CYS A 89 -9.49 4.64 12.67
N SER A 90 -10.19 3.68 13.29
CA SER A 90 -10.01 3.34 14.70
C SER A 90 -8.57 2.88 15.00
N LEU A 91 -8.00 2.02 14.14
CA LEU A 91 -6.62 1.57 14.26
C LEU A 91 -5.63 2.73 14.06
N THR A 92 -5.84 3.61 13.08
CA THR A 92 -4.99 4.81 12.88
C THR A 92 -5.05 5.74 14.08
N LEU A 93 -6.23 5.99 14.65
CA LEU A 93 -6.39 6.82 15.84
C LEU A 93 -5.65 6.22 17.05
N LEU A 94 -5.82 4.91 17.28
CA LEU A 94 -5.14 4.22 18.37
C LEU A 94 -3.61 4.21 18.18
N ALA A 95 -3.15 4.02 16.94
CA ALA A 95 -1.74 4.13 16.59
C ALA A 95 -1.21 5.54 16.88
N PHE A 96 -1.97 6.59 16.55
CA PHE A 96 -1.56 7.96 16.81
C PHE A 96 -1.41 8.25 18.30
N ILE A 97 -2.40 7.84 19.11
CA ILE A 97 -2.36 8.00 20.57
C ILE A 97 -1.15 7.28 21.16
N THR A 98 -0.94 6.02 20.77
CA THR A 98 0.17 5.20 21.31
C THR A 98 1.54 5.73 20.88
N LEU A 99 1.69 6.24 19.65
CA LEU A 99 2.91 6.90 19.19
C LEU A 99 3.21 8.19 19.96
N VAL A 100 2.19 9.02 20.21
CA VAL A 100 2.35 10.25 21.00
C VAL A 100 2.74 9.92 22.45
N LEU A 101 2.08 8.95 23.07
CA LEU A 101 2.42 8.51 24.43
C LEU A 101 3.85 7.96 24.51
N SER A 102 4.27 7.14 23.55
CA SER A 102 5.66 6.68 23.42
C SER A 102 6.63 7.86 23.39
N GLY A 103 6.41 8.86 22.52
CA GLY A 103 7.28 10.03 22.45
C GLY A 103 7.31 10.86 23.73
N VAL A 104 6.15 11.09 24.37
CA VAL A 104 6.08 11.85 25.63
C VAL A 104 6.81 11.14 26.77
N PHE A 105 6.64 9.82 26.88
CA PHE A 105 7.30 9.03 27.92
C PHE A 105 8.80 8.85 27.66
N PHE A 106 9.21 8.79 26.39
CA PHE A 106 10.61 8.64 26.00
C PHE A 106 11.48 9.83 26.40
N VAL A 107 10.93 11.05 26.36
CA VAL A 107 11.67 12.28 26.74
C VAL A 107 11.92 12.37 28.25
N GLN A 108 11.23 11.56 29.06
CA GLN A 108 11.42 11.59 30.51
C GLN A 108 12.64 10.76 30.94
N GLU A 109 13.36 11.25 31.95
CA GLU A 109 14.58 10.58 32.45
C GLU A 109 14.30 9.38 33.37
N SER A 110 13.06 9.23 33.85
CA SER A 110 12.74 8.12 34.77
C SER A 110 12.69 6.79 34.03
N PHE A 111 13.33 5.77 34.62
CA PHE A 111 13.34 4.41 34.11
C PHE A 111 11.94 3.84 33.89
N GLU A 112 11.01 4.09 34.82
CA GLU A 112 9.61 3.63 34.73
C GLU A 112 8.87 4.19 33.50
N LEU A 113 9.05 5.49 33.22
CA LEU A 113 8.44 6.11 32.03
C LEU A 113 9.13 5.65 30.74
N GLN A 114 10.44 5.39 30.74
CA GLN A 114 11.09 4.78 29.57
C GLN A 114 10.60 3.36 29.30
N HIS A 115 10.30 2.57 30.35
CA HIS A 115 9.66 1.27 30.20
C HIS A 115 8.25 1.41 29.63
N ALA A 116 7.46 2.37 30.13
CA ALA A 116 6.15 2.69 29.58
C ALA A 116 6.24 3.13 28.11
N ALA A 117 7.26 3.92 27.74
CA ALA A 117 7.50 4.34 26.36
C ALA A 117 7.73 3.14 25.43
N ALA A 118 8.59 2.21 25.85
CA ALA A 118 8.85 0.98 25.10
C ALA A 118 7.57 0.14 24.95
N ILE A 119 6.76 0.00 26.01
CA ILE A 119 5.47 -0.69 25.92
C ILE A 119 4.55 -0.01 24.89
N CYS A 120 4.47 1.32 24.89
CA CYS A 120 3.70 2.08 23.90
C CYS A 120 4.21 1.87 22.47
N GLU A 121 5.52 1.78 22.24
CA GLU A 121 6.11 1.48 20.93
C GLU A 121 5.74 0.08 20.42
N TRP A 122 5.76 -0.92 21.31
CA TRP A 122 5.34 -2.28 20.96
C TRP A 122 3.86 -2.33 20.62
N ILE A 123 3.01 -1.67 21.42
CA ILE A 123 1.57 -1.58 21.14
C ILE A 123 1.35 -0.89 19.77
N PHE A 124 2.02 0.23 19.52
CA PHE A 124 1.98 0.91 18.22
C PHE A 124 2.34 -0.05 17.07
N SER A 125 3.44 -0.81 17.22
CA SER A 125 3.91 -1.76 16.22
C SER A 125 2.88 -2.86 15.93
N PHE A 126 2.24 -3.42 16.96
CA PHE A 126 1.17 -4.41 16.80
C PHE A 126 -0.05 -3.81 16.10
N ILE A 127 -0.45 -2.59 16.43
CA ILE A 127 -1.57 -1.91 15.77
C ILE A 127 -1.29 -1.73 14.28
N ILE A 128 -0.07 -1.30 13.92
CA ILE A 128 0.35 -1.17 12.53
C ILE A 128 0.35 -2.53 11.81
N LEU A 129 0.78 -3.61 12.47
CA LEU A 129 0.72 -4.95 11.91
C LEU A 129 -0.74 -5.40 11.63
N VAL A 130 -1.64 -5.17 12.59
CA VAL A 130 -3.08 -5.44 12.42
C VAL A 130 -3.66 -4.58 11.30
N PHE A 131 -3.27 -3.30 11.21
CA PHE A 131 -3.65 -2.41 10.12
C PHE A 131 -3.24 -2.99 8.75
N TYR A 132 -2.02 -3.49 8.61
CA TYR A 132 -1.60 -4.20 7.40
C TYR A 132 -2.40 -5.48 7.15
N GLY A 133 -2.83 -6.18 8.20
CA GLY A 133 -3.73 -7.34 8.10
C GLY A 133 -5.11 -7.00 7.50
N THR A 134 -5.64 -5.79 7.73
CA THR A 134 -6.96 -5.39 7.22
C THR A 134 -7.05 -5.43 5.69
N PHE A 135 -5.92 -5.36 4.98
CA PHE A 135 -5.89 -5.46 3.53
C PHE A 135 -6.26 -6.85 3.00
N VAL A 136 -6.19 -7.90 3.82
CA VAL A 136 -6.66 -9.25 3.43
C VAL A 136 -8.13 -9.20 3.02
N PHE A 137 -8.97 -8.41 3.70
CA PHE A 137 -10.39 -8.27 3.37
C PHE A 137 -10.63 -7.60 2.01
N GLU A 138 -9.74 -6.71 1.56
CA GLU A 138 -9.82 -6.10 0.22
C GLU A 138 -9.39 -7.09 -0.89
N PHE A 139 -8.48 -8.02 -0.59
CA PHE A 139 -7.99 -9.01 -1.57
C PHE A 139 -8.78 -10.32 -1.59
N GLN A 140 -9.59 -10.62 -0.57
CA GLN A 140 -10.53 -11.73 -0.62
C GLN A 140 -11.55 -11.60 -1.78
N GLY A 141 -11.81 -10.38 -2.25
CA GLY A 141 -12.62 -10.13 -3.45
C GLY A 141 -11.88 -10.37 -4.79
N VAL A 142 -10.55 -10.49 -4.78
CA VAL A 142 -9.75 -10.84 -5.96
C VAL A 142 -9.67 -12.37 -6.04
N SER A 143 -10.73 -12.99 -6.55
CA SER A 143 -10.80 -14.44 -6.74
C SER A 143 -9.70 -14.94 -7.69
N SER A 144 -9.29 -16.20 -7.54
CA SER A 144 -8.36 -16.92 -8.43
C SER A 144 -8.71 -16.78 -9.91
N GLU A 145 -9.97 -16.49 -10.26
CA GLU A 145 -10.42 -16.23 -11.63
C GLU A 145 -9.84 -14.93 -12.21
N THR A 146 -9.78 -13.84 -11.44
CA THR A 146 -9.16 -12.58 -11.89
C THR A 146 -7.65 -12.75 -12.06
N LEU A 147 -7.02 -13.53 -11.18
CA LEU A 147 -5.60 -13.89 -11.28
C LEU A 147 -5.34 -14.74 -12.54
N LEU A 148 -6.21 -15.72 -12.81
CA LEU A 148 -6.15 -16.55 -14.01
C LEU A 148 -6.33 -15.73 -15.29
N VAL A 149 -7.25 -14.76 -15.30
CA VAL A 149 -7.44 -13.86 -16.45
C VAL A 149 -6.21 -12.96 -16.68
N LEU A 150 -5.56 -12.48 -15.62
CA LEU A 150 -4.30 -11.72 -15.73
C LEU A 150 -3.14 -12.57 -16.25
N PHE A 151 -2.97 -13.80 -15.73
CA PHE A 151 -1.96 -14.75 -16.24
C PHE A 151 -2.23 -15.17 -17.70
N ARG A 152 -3.51 -15.32 -18.07
CA ARG A 152 -3.91 -15.68 -19.44
C ARG A 152 -3.84 -14.50 -20.40
N GLY A 153 -4.07 -13.27 -19.92
CA GLY A 153 -3.94 -12.01 -20.65
C GLY A 153 -2.48 -11.66 -20.97
N GLY A 154 -1.54 -12.01 -20.09
CA GLY A 154 -0.09 -11.89 -20.36
C GLY A 154 0.40 -12.84 -21.47
N CYS A 155 -0.24 -14.00 -21.65
CA CYS A 155 0.09 -14.93 -22.75
C CYS A 155 -0.58 -14.60 -24.09
N LYS A 156 -1.48 -13.60 -24.15
CA LYS A 156 -2.22 -13.24 -25.37
C LYS A 156 -1.77 -11.92 -26.02
N GLY A 157 -0.67 -11.32 -25.53
CA GLY A 157 -0.16 -10.04 -26.02
C GLY A 157 0.88 -10.09 -27.15
N GLU A 158 1.34 -11.27 -27.58
CA GLU A 158 2.49 -11.38 -28.51
C GLU A 158 2.24 -12.22 -29.78
N GLY A 159 0.97 -12.49 -30.14
CA GLY A 159 0.68 -13.47 -31.19
C GLY A 159 -0.37 -13.10 -32.25
N GLU A 160 -1.07 -11.97 -32.17
CA GLU A 160 -2.25 -11.78 -33.03
C GLU A 160 -2.48 -10.33 -33.47
N SER A 161 -1.51 -9.78 -34.22
CA SER A 161 -1.80 -8.66 -35.14
C SER A 161 -0.80 -8.60 -36.29
N ARG A 162 -0.62 -9.71 -37.01
CA ARG A 162 0.19 -9.72 -38.24
C ARG A 162 -0.43 -10.50 -39.40
N ASN A 163 -1.76 -10.60 -39.50
CA ASN A 163 -2.36 -11.31 -40.63
C ASN A 163 -3.65 -10.76 -41.25
N ASN A 164 -4.06 -9.51 -40.99
CA ASN A 164 -5.27 -8.94 -41.62
C ASN A 164 -5.05 -7.63 -42.39
N SER A 165 -3.88 -7.41 -43.00
CA SER A 165 -3.64 -6.22 -43.85
C SER A 165 -3.17 -6.51 -45.27
N SER A 166 -3.24 -7.76 -45.75
CA SER A 166 -2.86 -8.12 -47.13
C SER A 166 -4.03 -8.25 -48.11
N GLU A 167 -5.29 -8.06 -47.70
CA GLU A 167 -6.46 -8.26 -48.58
C GLU A 167 -7.29 -7.01 -48.90
N SER A 168 -6.90 -5.81 -48.44
CA SER A 168 -7.68 -4.58 -48.66
C SER A 168 -7.07 -3.58 -49.66
N SER A 169 -5.86 -3.86 -50.19
CA SER A 169 -5.16 -2.94 -51.11
C SER A 169 -5.23 -3.31 -52.59
N ASN A 170 -5.80 -4.46 -52.97
CA ASN A 170 -5.88 -4.89 -54.39
C ASN A 170 -7.19 -4.57 -55.11
N LEU A 171 -8.13 -3.86 -54.49
CA LEU A 171 -9.42 -3.48 -55.11
C LEU A 171 -9.52 -2.01 -55.53
N ARG A 172 -8.40 -1.27 -55.57
CA ARG A 172 -8.41 0.16 -55.92
C ARG A 172 -7.40 0.61 -56.98
N ALA A 173 -6.77 -0.32 -57.71
CA ALA A 173 -5.69 0.02 -58.65
C ALA A 173 -5.79 -0.58 -60.06
N SER A 174 -6.93 -1.16 -60.48
CA SER A 174 -6.96 -1.85 -61.79
C SER A 174 -8.26 -1.71 -62.59
N GLU A 175 -8.85 -0.52 -62.67
CA GLU A 175 -9.87 -0.25 -63.72
C GLU A 175 -9.90 1.22 -64.18
N CYS A 176 -8.73 1.88 -64.14
CA CYS A 176 -8.41 3.05 -64.95
C CYS A 176 -7.45 2.59 -66.07
N CYS A 177 -7.99 1.88 -67.07
CA CYS A 177 -7.39 1.65 -68.40
C CYS A 177 -8.24 0.62 -69.17
N ARG A 178 -9.30 1.09 -69.86
CA ARG A 178 -9.57 0.69 -71.24
C ARG A 178 -10.62 1.61 -71.86
N ASP A 179 -10.18 2.29 -72.90
CA ASP A 179 -10.99 2.84 -73.99
C ASP A 179 -11.93 1.77 -74.59
#